data_AF-A0A6P9BRP1-F1
#
_entry.id   AF-A0A6P9BRP1-F1
#
_cell.length_a   1.000
_cell.length_b   1.000
_cell.length_c   1.000
_cell.angle_alpha   90.00
_cell.angle_beta   90.00
_cell.angle_gamma   90.00
#
_symmetry.space_group_name_H-M   'P 1'
#
loop_
_entity.id
_entity.type
_entity.pdbx_description
1 polymer ?
#
loop_
_entity_poly.entity_id
_entity_poly.type
_entity_poly.pdbx_seq_one_letter_code
_entity_poly.pdbx_strand_id
1 'polypeptide(L)'
;MTSTSTQFQPSENSCRSSLEPIKQVRPKLPLLKVLHAAGAKGETFTLKECMIYLGEYIAQKQLYDREQQHMVHCGKDQLGELLGCQSFSVKEPSLVYDMLRRNVTLTSTTE
;
A
#
# COMPACT_ATOMS: atom_id res chain seq x y z
N MET A 1 16.98 -43.44 -38.65
CA MET A 1 17.58 -43.73 -37.33
C MET A 1 17.02 -42.71 -36.36
N THR A 2 16.12 -43.18 -35.50
CA THR A 2 15.41 -42.42 -34.46
C THR A 2 16.38 -42.02 -33.36
N SER A 3 16.28 -40.76 -32.89
CA SER A 3 16.98 -40.30 -31.68
C SER A 3 15.94 -39.87 -30.65
N THR A 4 16.09 -40.46 -29.47
CA THR A 4 15.22 -40.41 -28.30
C THR A 4 15.72 -39.36 -27.29
N SER A 5 14.83 -38.93 -26.39
CA SER A 5 15.05 -38.18 -25.13
C SER A 5 15.29 -36.67 -25.26
N THR A 6 14.61 -35.79 -24.51
CA THR A 6 14.20 -35.92 -23.09
C THR A 6 12.88 -35.16 -22.86
N GLN A 7 11.89 -35.83 -22.26
CA GLN A 7 10.74 -35.14 -21.66
C GLN A 7 11.19 -34.47 -20.35
N PHE A 8 11.08 -33.14 -20.28
CA PHE A 8 11.06 -32.43 -19.01
C PHE A 8 9.64 -32.53 -18.45
N GLN A 9 9.47 -33.33 -17.39
CA GLN A 9 8.35 -33.17 -16.47
C GLN A 9 8.63 -31.93 -15.61
N PRO A 10 7.80 -30.89 -15.64
CA PRO A 10 7.77 -29.96 -14.53
C PRO A 10 7.18 -30.72 -13.34
N SER A 11 7.97 -30.83 -12.28
CA SER A 11 7.52 -31.28 -10.97
C SER A 11 6.31 -30.45 -10.55
N GLU A 12 5.15 -31.09 -10.57
CA GLU A 12 3.96 -30.60 -9.89
C GLU A 12 4.28 -30.47 -8.39
N ASN A 13 3.83 -29.36 -7.81
CA ASN A 13 3.63 -29.13 -6.38
C ASN A 13 4.81 -28.58 -5.58
N SER A 14 5.09 -27.29 -5.80
CA SER A 14 5.56 -26.37 -4.75
C SER A 14 5.09 -24.98 -5.15
N CYS A 15 4.09 -24.34 -4.56
CA CYS A 15 3.81 -24.21 -3.14
C CYS A 15 2.30 -24.21 -2.95
N ARG A 16 1.82 -25.01 -2.00
CA ARG A 16 0.55 -24.76 -1.35
C ARG A 16 0.74 -23.45 -0.56
N SER A 17 0.63 -22.30 -1.23
CA SER A 17 0.52 -21.02 -0.54
C SER A 17 -0.72 -21.15 0.31
N SER A 18 -0.56 -21.43 1.60
CA SER A 18 -1.62 -21.16 2.55
C SER A 18 -2.02 -19.72 2.26
N LEU A 19 -3.27 -19.53 1.83
CA LEU A 19 -3.88 -18.22 1.77
C LEU A 19 -4.03 -17.80 3.23
N GLU A 20 -2.92 -17.41 3.85
CA GLU A 20 -2.92 -16.68 5.11
C GLU A 20 -3.98 -15.59 4.93
N PRO A 21 -5.00 -15.53 5.81
CA PRO A 21 -6.05 -14.53 5.67
C PRO A 21 -5.39 -13.16 5.57
N ILE A 22 -5.48 -12.55 4.38
CA ILE A 22 -4.87 -11.24 4.16
C ILE A 22 -5.64 -10.29 5.06
N LYS A 23 -4.97 -9.80 6.12
CA LYS A 23 -5.59 -8.92 7.10
C LYS A 23 -6.11 -7.68 6.41
N GLN A 24 -7.43 -7.60 6.30
CA GLN A 24 -8.11 -6.41 5.84
C GLN A 24 -8.20 -5.39 6.99
N VAL A 25 -8.21 -4.13 6.58
CA VAL A 25 -8.32 -2.97 7.45
C VAL A 25 -9.38 -2.05 6.90
N ARG A 26 -10.09 -1.37 7.81
CA ARG A 26 -11.03 -0.31 7.47
C ARG A 26 -10.42 1.04 7.87
N PRO A 27 -9.99 1.88 6.90
CA PRO A 27 -9.50 3.22 7.20
C PRO A 27 -10.56 4.09 7.86
N LYS A 28 -10.13 4.91 8.81
CA LYS A 28 -10.95 6.00 9.36
C LYS A 28 -11.23 7.03 8.26
N LEU A 29 -12.31 7.79 8.44
CA LEU A 29 -12.81 8.73 7.42
C LEU A 29 -11.73 9.68 6.85
N PRO A 30 -10.81 10.28 7.63
CA PRO A 30 -9.78 11.16 7.08
C PRO A 30 -8.83 10.45 6.11
N LEU A 31 -8.34 9.25 6.47
CA LEU A 31 -7.50 8.44 5.59
C LEU A 31 -8.29 7.93 4.39
N LEU A 32 -9.54 7.50 4.59
CA LEU A 32 -10.40 7.01 3.51
C LEU A 32 -10.59 8.07 2.41
N LYS A 33 -10.79 9.34 2.78
CA LYS A 33 -10.91 10.45 1.82
C LYS A 33 -9.65 10.62 0.96
N VAL A 34 -8.47 10.49 1.56
CA VAL A 34 -7.19 10.55 0.84
C VAL A 34 -7.08 9.38 -0.15
N LEU A 35 -7.40 8.17 0.28
CA LEU A 35 -7.38 6.98 -0.59
C LEU A 35 -8.38 7.12 -1.76
N HIS A 36 -9.60 7.58 -1.50
CA HIS A 36 -10.61 7.81 -2.56
C HIS A 36 -10.20 8.90 -3.53
N ALA A 37 -9.58 9.98 -3.04
CA ALA A 37 -9.03 11.03 -3.90
C ALA A 37 -7.89 10.51 -4.79
N ALA A 38 -7.22 9.42 -4.41
CA ALA A 38 -6.24 8.71 -5.23
C ALA A 38 -6.86 7.69 -6.22
N GLY A 39 -8.18 7.51 -6.19
CA GLY A 39 -8.92 6.57 -7.04
C GLY A 39 -9.31 5.25 -6.37
N ALA A 40 -9.06 5.07 -5.07
CA ALA A 40 -9.51 3.89 -4.34
C ALA A 40 -11.05 3.82 -4.30
N LYS A 41 -11.61 2.61 -4.29
CA LYS A 41 -13.05 2.35 -4.17
C LYS A 41 -13.31 1.40 -3.01
N GLY A 42 -14.49 1.50 -2.40
CA GLY A 42 -14.87 0.69 -1.23
C GLY A 42 -14.35 1.26 0.09
N GLU A 43 -14.50 0.48 1.16
CA GLU A 43 -14.19 0.92 2.53
C GLU A 43 -13.14 0.05 3.23
N THR A 44 -12.80 -1.11 2.67
CA THR A 44 -11.85 -2.08 3.23
C THR A 44 -10.70 -2.30 2.28
N PHE A 45 -9.50 -2.32 2.83
CA PHE A 45 -8.25 -2.42 2.09
C PHE A 45 -7.28 -3.32 2.84
N THR A 46 -6.22 -3.74 2.17
CA THR A 46 -5.02 -4.28 2.80
C THR A 46 -4.05 -3.14 3.11
N LEU A 47 -3.11 -3.35 4.04
CA LEU A 47 -2.04 -2.35 4.27
C LEU A 47 -1.22 -2.07 3.00
N LYS A 48 -1.07 -3.07 2.13
CA LYS A 48 -0.39 -2.93 0.84
C LYS A 48 -1.14 -1.98 -0.09
N GLU A 49 -2.46 -2.15 -0.21
CA GLU A 49 -3.29 -1.26 -1.03
C GLU A 49 -3.28 0.17 -0.48
N CYS A 50 -3.38 0.35 0.84
CA CYS A 50 -3.25 1.68 1.46
C CYS A 50 -1.93 2.36 1.06
N MET A 51 -0.81 1.64 1.08
CA MET A 51 0.49 2.17 0.67
C MET A 51 0.53 2.56 -0.80
N ILE A 52 -0.03 1.73 -1.68
CA ILE A 52 -0.09 1.98 -3.13
C ILE A 52 -0.90 3.26 -3.40
N TYR A 53 -2.10 3.37 -2.85
CA TYR A 53 -2.96 4.54 -3.05
C TYR A 53 -2.38 5.82 -2.42
N LEU A 54 -1.63 5.72 -1.31
CA LEU A 54 -0.89 6.87 -0.78
C LEU A 54 0.21 7.33 -1.74
N GLY A 55 0.92 6.41 -2.38
CA GLY A 55 1.88 6.74 -3.44
C GLY A 55 1.23 7.45 -4.63
N GLU A 56 0.09 6.93 -5.09
CA GLU A 56 -0.70 7.54 -6.17
C GLU A 56 -1.19 8.95 -5.80
N TYR A 57 -1.67 9.14 -4.57
CA TYR A 57 -2.11 10.44 -4.07
C TYR A 57 -0.99 11.49 -4.13
N ILE A 58 0.20 11.12 -3.64
CA ILE A 58 1.40 11.97 -3.64
C ILE A 58 1.80 12.33 -5.08
N ALA A 59 1.78 11.36 -5.99
CA ALA A 59 2.15 11.56 -7.39
C ALA A 59 1.16 12.48 -8.12
N GLN A 60 -0.14 12.21 -8.00
CA GLN A 60 -1.21 12.99 -8.65
C GLN A 60 -1.21 14.44 -8.21
N LYS A 61 -0.97 14.69 -6.91
CA LYS A 61 -0.89 16.04 -6.34
C LYS A 61 0.49 16.68 -6.47
N GLN A 62 1.48 15.97 -7.00
CA GLN A 62 2.86 16.43 -7.11
C GLN A 62 3.42 16.95 -5.78
N LEU A 63 3.15 16.23 -4.68
CA LEU A 63 3.61 16.62 -3.34
C LEU A 63 5.11 16.32 -3.14
N TYR A 64 5.76 15.65 -4.07
CA TYR A 64 7.18 15.37 -4.01
C TYR A 64 8.02 16.59 -4.44
N ASP A 65 9.20 16.72 -3.87
CA ASP A 65 10.18 17.71 -4.29
C ASP A 65 10.77 17.35 -5.66
N ARG A 66 10.91 18.32 -6.56
CA ARG A 66 11.39 18.05 -7.94
C ARG A 66 12.87 17.69 -8.00
N GLU A 67 13.68 18.25 -7.11
CA GLU A 67 15.12 17.98 -7.04
C GLU A 67 15.40 16.80 -6.12
N GLN A 68 14.65 16.70 -5.03
CA GLN A 68 14.76 15.64 -4.04
C GLN A 68 13.49 14.78 -4.01
N GLN A 69 13.18 14.04 -5.08
CA GLN A 69 11.91 13.27 -5.21
C GLN A 69 11.58 12.30 -4.07
N HIS A 70 12.56 11.95 -3.26
CA HIS A 70 12.36 11.19 -2.03
C HIS A 70 11.79 12.00 -0.86
N MET A 71 11.66 13.32 -0.98
CA MET A 71 11.08 14.24 -0.02
C MET A 71 9.66 14.61 -0.48
N VAL A 72 8.71 14.54 0.44
CA VAL A 72 7.31 14.89 0.23
C VAL A 72 6.96 16.07 1.11
N HIS A 73 6.37 17.11 0.54
CA HIS A 73 5.92 18.33 1.21
C HIS A 73 4.39 18.32 1.31
N CYS A 74 3.87 17.96 2.47
CA CYS A 74 2.43 17.75 2.70
C CYS A 74 1.81 18.73 3.71
N GLY A 75 2.55 19.73 4.22
CA GLY A 75 2.07 20.64 5.28
C GLY A 75 0.85 21.50 4.95
N LYS A 76 0.50 21.64 3.66
CA LYS A 76 -0.72 22.34 3.20
C LYS A 76 -1.77 21.37 2.64
N ASP A 77 -1.57 20.07 2.88
CA ASP A 77 -2.40 19.00 2.34
C ASP A 77 -2.94 18.12 3.49
N GLN A 78 -4.09 17.48 3.27
CA GLN A 78 -4.72 16.58 4.25
C GLN A 78 -3.80 15.41 4.66
N LEU A 79 -2.88 15.01 3.78
CA LEU A 79 -1.85 14.02 4.11
C LEU A 79 -0.92 14.48 5.24
N GLY A 80 -0.59 15.77 5.31
CA GLY A 80 0.24 16.32 6.38
C GLY A 80 -0.48 16.35 7.72
N GLU A 81 -1.79 16.59 7.73
CA GLU A 81 -2.63 16.49 8.93
C GLU A 81 -2.69 15.05 9.46
N LEU A 82 -2.82 14.06 8.57
CA LEU A 82 -2.81 12.63 8.91
C LEU A 82 -1.47 12.17 9.50
N LEU A 83 -0.36 12.59 8.86
CA LEU A 83 0.99 12.24 9.29
C LEU A 83 1.38 12.99 10.58
N GLY A 84 0.91 14.23 10.73
CA GLY A 84 1.33 15.15 11.79
C GLY A 84 2.66 15.84 11.48
N CYS A 85 3.02 15.97 10.20
CA CYS A 85 4.26 16.62 9.77
C CYS A 85 4.06 17.50 8.52
N GLN A 86 4.97 18.46 8.33
CA GLN A 86 4.96 19.32 7.14
C GLN A 86 5.63 18.65 5.93
N SER A 87 6.59 17.77 6.19
CA SER A 87 7.32 17.04 5.18
C SER A 87 7.86 15.73 5.74
N PHE A 88 8.11 14.76 4.88
CA PHE A 88 8.76 13.51 5.25
C PHE A 88 9.55 12.92 4.08
N SER A 89 10.48 12.02 4.40
CA SER A 89 11.19 11.27 3.37
C SER A 89 10.55 9.90 3.14
N VAL A 90 10.35 9.50 1.88
CA VAL A 90 9.93 8.13 1.52
C VAL A 90 11.00 7.08 1.84
N LYS A 91 12.24 7.50 2.11
CA LYS A 91 13.30 6.62 2.64
C LYS A 91 13.05 6.25 4.11
N GLU A 92 12.20 6.98 4.81
CA GLU A 92 11.78 6.72 6.18
C GLU A 92 10.30 6.30 6.21
N PRO A 93 9.99 5.03 5.86
CA PRO A 93 8.60 4.57 5.73
C PRO A 93 7.88 4.40 7.08
N SER A 94 8.60 4.44 8.21
CA SER A 94 8.04 4.32 9.56
C SER A 94 6.94 5.34 9.82
N LEU A 95 7.14 6.60 9.42
CA LEU A 95 6.14 7.67 9.57
C LEU A 95 4.80 7.32 8.90
N VAL A 96 4.86 6.71 7.71
CA VAL A 96 3.67 6.27 6.98
C VAL A 96 3.03 5.08 7.68
N TYR A 97 3.81 4.10 8.12
CA TYR A 97 3.28 2.94 8.85
C TYR A 97 2.63 3.34 10.19
N ASP A 98 3.21 4.27 10.93
CA ASP A 98 2.66 4.76 12.19
C ASP A 98 1.37 5.56 11.98
N MET A 99 1.29 6.35 10.90
CA MET A 99 0.05 6.98 10.48
C MET A 99 -1.01 5.94 10.13
N LEU A 100 -0.68 4.92 9.32
CA LEU A 100 -1.62 3.86 8.97
C LEU A 100 -2.16 3.15 10.21
N ARG A 101 -1.28 2.73 11.14
CA ARG A 101 -1.68 2.07 12.39
C ARG A 101 -2.66 2.89 13.23
N ARG A 102 -2.48 4.22 13.27
CA ARG A 102 -3.39 5.14 14.00
C ARG A 102 -4.71 5.38 13.27
N ASN A 103 -4.74 5.20 11.95
CA ASN A 103 -5.84 5.59 11.08
C ASN A 103 -6.62 4.41 10.47
N VAL A 104 -6.36 3.17 10.90
CA VAL A 104 -7.12 2.00 10.46
C VAL A 104 -7.65 1.18 11.63
N THR A 105 -8.74 0.45 11.39
CA THR A 105 -9.27 -0.57 12.29
C THR A 105 -9.12 -1.94 11.63
N LEU A 106 -8.67 -2.95 12.37
CA LEU A 106 -8.63 -4.33 11.86
C LEU A 106 -10.05 -4.81 11.61
N THR A 107 -10.31 -5.37 10.43
CA THR A 107 -11.54 -6.12 10.19
C THR A 107 -11.26 -7.58 10.48
N SER A 108 -11.99 -8.17 11.43
CA SER A 108 -12.04 -9.62 11.53
C SER A 108 -12.65 -10.16 10.24
N THR A 109 -11.92 -11.02 9.53
CA THR A 109 -12.54 -11.89 8.53
C THR A 109 -13.52 -12.76 9.31
N THR A 110 -14.79 -12.37 9.36
CA THR A 110 -15.83 -13.25 9.87
C THR A 110 -15.96 -14.35 8.84
N GLU A 111 -15.54 -15.56 9.22
CA GLU A 111 -15.74 -16.79 8.44
C GLU A 111 -17.23 -17.01 8.12
#